data_AF-A0A7W0EN61-F1
#
_entry.id   AF-A0A7W0EN61-F1
#
_cell.length_a   1.000
_cell.length_b   1.000
_cell.length_c   1.000
_cell.angle_alpha   90.00
_cell.angle_beta   90.00
_cell.angle_gamma   90.00
#
_symmetry.space_group_name_H-M   'P 1'
#
loop_
_entity.id
_entity.type
_entity.pdbx_description
1 polymer ?
#
loop_
_entity_poly.entity_id
_entity_poly.type
_entity_poly.pdbx_seq_one_letter_code
_entity_poly.pdbx_strand_id
1 'polypeptide(L)'
;MPKPLEQKIQPDTFSDFTQFLDYVLISPQYSSIVTELRRPATDRFYLNDYWHSFEELLRPFPEAHKALNGFAFENWDEAMAFSSCNLKACYILDEDFVNNGRAFILFNLVASNWTYVAQVDNQLEFWEHK
;
A
#
# COMPACT_ATOMS: atom_id res chain seq x y z
N MET A 1 17.72 -3.90 21.05
CA MET A 1 16.42 -4.49 20.63
C MET A 1 16.70 -5.56 19.59
N PRO A 2 16.17 -6.78 19.70
CA PRO A 2 16.24 -7.75 18.61
C PRO A 2 15.51 -7.15 17.40
N LYS A 3 16.10 -7.26 16.19
CA LYS A 3 15.36 -6.94 14.97
C LYS A 3 14.13 -7.85 14.91
N PRO A 4 12.94 -7.34 14.55
CA PRO A 4 11.80 -8.20 14.26
C PRO A 4 12.25 -9.27 13.26
N LEU A 5 11.85 -10.53 13.49
CA LEU A 5 12.12 -11.57 12.51
C LEU A 5 11.45 -11.17 11.18
N GLU A 6 12.27 -10.93 10.16
CA GLU A 6 11.81 -10.75 8.79
C GLU A 6 11.01 -12.00 8.38
N GLN A 7 9.67 -11.89 8.33
CA GLN A 7 8.85 -12.93 7.73
C GLN A 7 9.14 -12.94 6.23
N LYS A 8 9.70 -14.06 5.74
CA LYS A 8 9.88 -14.25 4.30
C LYS A 8 8.52 -14.38 3.63
N ILE A 9 8.14 -13.39 2.83
CA ILE A 9 7.02 -13.50 1.90
C ILE A 9 7.44 -14.44 0.76
N GLN A 10 6.56 -15.40 0.41
CA GLN A 10 6.76 -16.38 -0.66
C GLN A 10 5.56 -16.36 -1.63
N PRO A 11 5.69 -16.90 -2.86
CA PRO A 11 4.62 -16.88 -3.86
C PRO A 11 3.31 -17.52 -3.38
N ASP A 12 3.41 -18.59 -2.60
CA ASP A 12 2.30 -19.37 -2.06
C ASP A 12 1.67 -18.76 -0.79
N THR A 13 2.20 -17.62 -0.31
CA THR A 13 1.70 -16.95 0.90
C THR A 13 0.35 -16.28 0.68
N PHE A 14 0.06 -15.85 -0.54
CA PHE A 14 -1.16 -15.12 -0.89
C PHE A 14 -1.85 -15.81 -2.06
N SER A 15 -3.19 -15.77 -2.08
CA SER A 15 -3.94 -16.36 -3.19
C SER A 15 -4.03 -15.44 -4.41
N ASP A 16 -3.85 -14.13 -4.21
CA ASP A 16 -3.92 -13.10 -5.24
C ASP A 16 -3.12 -11.85 -4.83
N PHE A 17 -2.94 -10.93 -5.77
CA PHE A 17 -2.19 -9.69 -5.53
C PHE A 17 -2.84 -8.77 -4.48
N THR A 18 -4.18 -8.74 -4.39
CA THR A 18 -4.89 -7.85 -3.45
C THR A 18 -4.69 -8.26 -1.99
N GLN A 19 -4.60 -9.57 -1.71
CA GLN A 19 -4.26 -10.09 -0.39
C GLN A 19 -2.86 -9.67 0.06
N PHE A 20 -1.90 -9.61 -0.86
CA PHE A 20 -0.57 -9.07 -0.56
C PHE A 20 -0.66 -7.59 -0.16
N LEU A 21 -1.43 -6.79 -0.90
CA LEU A 21 -1.62 -5.36 -0.58
C LEU A 21 -2.27 -5.18 0.80
N ASP A 22 -3.32 -5.94 1.09
CA ASP A 22 -3.98 -5.90 2.41
C ASP A 22 -3.03 -6.30 3.54
N TYR A 23 -2.24 -7.35 3.35
CA TYR A 23 -1.23 -7.77 4.32
C TYR A 23 -0.22 -6.66 4.58
N VAL A 24 0.25 -5.99 3.52
CA VAL A 24 1.18 -4.87 3.65
C VAL A 24 0.57 -3.73 4.45
N LEU A 25 -0.72 -3.43 4.28
CA LEU A 25 -1.38 -2.33 4.98
C LEU A 25 -1.71 -2.64 6.44
N ILE A 26 -2.04 -3.90 6.76
CA ILE A 26 -2.48 -4.30 8.11
C ILE A 26 -1.30 -4.73 8.99
N SER A 27 -0.21 -5.24 8.41
CA SER A 27 0.91 -5.76 9.19
C SER A 27 1.64 -4.63 9.93
N PRO A 28 1.83 -4.73 11.26
CA PRO A 28 2.51 -3.69 12.05
C PRO A 28 3.92 -3.37 11.56
N GLN A 29 4.60 -4.34 10.95
CA GLN A 29 5.96 -4.18 10.42
C GLN A 29 6.05 -3.14 9.30
N TYR A 30 4.94 -2.89 8.60
CA TYR A 30 4.87 -1.96 7.47
C TYR A 30 4.05 -0.70 7.78
N SER A 31 3.68 -0.47 9.04
CA SER A 31 2.83 0.64 9.49
C SER A 31 3.28 2.03 8.99
N SER A 32 4.59 2.23 8.77
CA SER A 32 5.12 3.48 8.21
C SER A 32 4.63 3.79 6.79
N ILE A 33 4.22 2.80 5.98
CA ILE A 33 3.72 3.00 4.62
C ILE A 33 2.47 3.89 4.63
N VAL A 34 1.52 3.59 5.52
CA VAL A 34 0.29 4.39 5.69
C VAL A 34 0.61 5.81 6.17
N THR A 35 1.70 5.97 6.93
CA THR A 35 2.18 7.29 7.37
C THR A 35 2.76 8.09 6.20
N GLU A 36 3.61 7.47 5.39
CA GLU A 36 4.23 8.12 4.22
C GLU A 36 3.21 8.45 3.13
N LEU A 37 2.18 7.62 2.93
CA LEU A 37 1.08 7.88 1.99
C LEU A 37 0.27 9.15 2.28
N ARG A 38 0.36 9.67 3.51
CA ARG A 38 -0.28 10.93 3.90
C ARG A 38 0.63 12.14 3.70
N ARG A 39 1.92 11.92 3.49
CA ARG A 39 2.87 13.03 3.37
C ARG A 39 2.65 13.75 2.05
N PRO A 40 2.71 15.10 2.05
CA PRO A 40 2.60 15.86 0.82
C PRO A 40 3.59 15.43 -0.26
N ALA A 41 3.06 15.02 -1.42
CA ALA A 41 3.81 14.82 -2.67
C ALA A 41 3.62 15.98 -3.64
N THR A 42 4.49 16.09 -4.63
CA THR A 42 4.48 17.19 -5.61
C THR A 42 3.42 17.02 -6.71
N ASP A 43 2.98 15.79 -6.98
CA ASP A 43 2.07 15.47 -8.09
C ASP A 43 0.62 15.42 -7.58
N ARG A 44 -0.24 16.31 -8.11
CA ARG A 44 -1.60 16.57 -7.59
C ARG A 44 -2.67 16.43 -8.67
N PHE A 45 -3.84 15.90 -8.29
CA PHE A 45 -5.11 16.10 -8.99
C PHE A 45 -6.16 16.83 -8.12
N TYR A 46 -6.13 16.65 -6.79
CA TYR A 46 -6.92 17.40 -5.79
C TYR A 46 -6.01 17.98 -4.70
N LEU A 47 -6.55 18.88 -3.86
CA LEU A 47 -5.75 19.70 -2.93
C LEU A 47 -4.97 18.86 -1.88
N ASN A 48 -5.44 17.64 -1.57
CA ASN A 48 -4.91 16.77 -0.50
C ASN A 48 -4.66 15.30 -0.93
N ASP A 49 -4.77 14.98 -2.22
CA ASP A 49 -4.69 13.59 -2.71
C ASP A 49 -3.35 13.35 -3.40
N TYR A 50 -2.40 12.83 -2.64
CA TYR A 50 -1.04 12.56 -3.10
C TYR A 50 -0.93 11.14 -3.63
N TRP A 51 -0.50 11.01 -4.89
CA TRP A 51 -0.14 9.71 -5.45
C TRP A 51 1.31 9.40 -5.11
N HIS A 52 1.54 8.20 -4.58
CA HIS A 52 2.86 7.68 -4.28
C HIS A 52 3.15 6.46 -5.15
N SER A 53 4.40 6.32 -5.57
CA SER A 53 4.88 5.05 -6.11
C SER A 53 4.89 4.01 -4.99
N PHE A 54 4.07 2.97 -5.09
CA PHE A 54 4.00 1.96 -4.04
C PHE A 54 5.30 1.17 -3.95
N GLU A 55 5.99 0.98 -5.08
CA GLU A 55 7.33 0.42 -5.11
C GLU A 55 8.33 1.21 -4.25
N GLU A 56 8.29 2.55 -4.31
CA GLU A 56 9.21 3.39 -3.53
C GLU A 56 8.90 3.33 -2.04
N LEU A 57 7.61 3.26 -1.68
CA LEU A 57 7.17 3.08 -0.29
C LEU A 57 7.63 1.73 0.29
N LEU A 58 7.77 0.70 -0.55
CA LEU A 58 8.28 -0.61 -0.15
C LEU A 58 9.80 -0.70 -0.12
N ARG A 59 10.55 0.26 -0.67
CA ARG A 59 12.03 0.22 -0.70
C ARG A 59 12.69 0.00 0.67
N PRO A 60 12.17 0.54 1.79
CA PRO A 60 12.68 0.24 3.13
C PRO A 60 12.44 -1.20 3.62
N PHE A 61 11.62 -1.97 2.90
CA PHE A 61 11.14 -3.32 3.24
C PHE A 61 11.51 -4.33 2.13
N PRO A 62 12.76 -4.83 2.11
CA PRO A 62 13.28 -5.61 0.99
C PRO A 62 12.45 -6.85 0.65
N GLU A 63 11.89 -7.52 1.66
CA GLU A 63 11.03 -8.70 1.49
C GLU A 63 9.72 -8.38 0.77
N ALA A 64 9.06 -7.27 1.14
CA ALA A 64 7.82 -6.84 0.51
C ALA A 64 8.06 -6.23 -0.87
N HIS A 65 9.16 -5.48 -1.04
CA HIS A 65 9.58 -4.98 -2.35
C HIS A 65 9.89 -6.13 -3.31
N LYS A 66 10.57 -7.19 -2.84
CA LYS A 66 10.78 -8.41 -3.62
C LYS A 66 9.46 -9.10 -3.97
N ALA A 67 8.54 -9.21 -3.02
CA ALA A 67 7.22 -9.80 -3.27
C ALA A 67 6.44 -9.02 -4.34
N LEU A 68 6.45 -7.69 -4.29
CA LEU A 68 5.84 -6.84 -5.34
C LEU A 68 6.43 -7.17 -6.71
N ASN A 69 7.76 -7.34 -6.82
CA ASN A 69 8.40 -7.74 -8.08
C ASN A 69 8.06 -9.16 -8.50
N GLY A 70 7.82 -10.07 -7.56
CA GLY A 70 7.32 -11.42 -7.84
C GLY A 70 5.94 -11.40 -8.51
N PHE A 71 5.00 -10.61 -7.97
CA PHE A 71 3.70 -10.36 -8.60
C PHE A 71 3.83 -9.66 -9.96
N ALA A 72 4.72 -8.68 -10.09
CA ALA A 72 4.88 -7.91 -11.32
C ALA A 72 5.51 -8.71 -12.47
N PHE A 73 6.54 -9.52 -12.18
CA PHE A 73 7.43 -10.08 -13.19
C PHE A 73 7.54 -11.62 -13.19
N GLU A 74 7.18 -12.29 -12.09
CA GLU A 74 7.35 -13.74 -11.92
C GLU A 74 6.02 -14.52 -11.98
N ASN A 75 4.92 -13.88 -12.39
CA ASN A 75 3.59 -14.49 -12.50
C ASN A 75 3.11 -15.16 -11.20
N TRP A 76 3.38 -14.56 -10.03
CA TRP A 76 2.82 -15.06 -8.77
C TRP A 76 1.28 -14.94 -8.74
N ASP A 77 0.72 -14.10 -9.61
CA ASP A 77 -0.72 -14.05 -9.92
C ASP A 77 -0.89 -14.10 -11.44
N GLU A 78 -1.41 -15.21 -11.97
CA GLU A 78 -1.57 -15.40 -13.42
C GLU A 78 -2.56 -14.41 -14.05
N ALA A 79 -3.45 -13.81 -13.25
CA ALA A 79 -4.43 -12.83 -13.74
C ALA A 79 -3.81 -11.44 -13.93
N MET A 80 -2.57 -11.22 -13.48
CA MET A 80 -1.95 -9.90 -13.45
C MET A 80 -0.52 -9.92 -13.99
N ALA A 81 -0.23 -9.00 -14.90
CA ALA A 81 1.12 -8.71 -15.36
C ALA A 81 1.30 -7.20 -15.46
N PHE A 82 2.27 -6.65 -14.74
CA PHE A 82 2.48 -5.21 -14.65
C PHE A 82 3.94 -4.88 -14.33
N SER A 83 4.33 -3.61 -14.44
CA SER A 83 5.61 -3.16 -13.89
C SER A 83 5.39 -2.60 -12.49
N SER A 84 6.20 -3.00 -11.51
CA SER A 84 6.08 -2.56 -10.11
C SER A 84 6.04 -1.03 -9.96
N CYS A 85 6.76 -0.29 -10.80
CA CYS A 85 6.80 1.17 -10.79
C CYS A 85 5.47 1.83 -11.23
N ASN A 86 4.59 1.08 -11.90
CA ASN A 86 3.27 1.54 -12.35
C ASN A 86 2.19 1.41 -11.27
N LEU A 87 2.47 0.73 -10.15
CA LEU A 87 1.54 0.70 -9.03
C LEU A 87 1.62 1.99 -8.24
N LYS A 88 0.52 2.75 -8.24
CA LYS A 88 0.35 3.96 -7.46
C LYS A 88 -0.65 3.73 -6.35
N ALA A 89 -0.41 4.38 -5.21
CA ALA A 89 -1.31 4.37 -4.07
C ALA A 89 -1.63 5.81 -3.66
N CYS A 90 -2.88 6.05 -3.31
CA CYS A 90 -3.37 7.34 -2.80
C CYS A 90 -4.16 7.10 -1.52
N TYR A 91 -3.88 7.88 -0.48
CA TYR A 91 -4.62 7.85 0.77
C TYR A 91 -5.79 8.83 0.70
N ILE A 92 -7.00 8.34 0.93
CA ILE A 92 -8.25 9.10 0.89
C ILE A 92 -8.84 9.09 2.30
N LEU A 93 -9.00 10.28 2.87
CA LEU A 93 -9.61 10.48 4.18
C LEU A 93 -11.11 10.15 4.13
N ASP A 94 -11.62 9.50 5.17
CA ASP A 94 -13.05 9.50 5.46
C ASP A 94 -13.35 10.70 6.37
N GLU A 95 -14.25 11.56 5.91
CA GLU A 95 -14.56 12.86 6.52
C GLU A 95 -15.46 12.72 7.75
N ASP A 96 -16.20 11.61 7.88
CA ASP A 96 -17.24 11.45 8.90
C ASP A 96 -16.75 10.73 10.18
N PHE A 97 -15.50 10.25 10.21
CA PHE A 97 -14.86 9.56 11.35
C PHE A 97 -15.69 8.43 11.99
N VAL A 98 -16.64 7.85 11.26
CA VAL A 98 -17.48 6.74 11.75
C VAL A 98 -16.59 5.52 12.00
N ASN A 99 -16.76 4.82 13.12
CA ASN A 99 -15.96 3.66 13.54
C ASN A 99 -14.45 3.95 13.76
N ASN A 100 -14.10 4.95 14.59
CA ASN A 100 -12.71 5.38 14.87
C ASN A 100 -11.95 5.96 13.66
N GLY A 101 -12.68 6.35 12.62
CA GLY A 101 -12.13 6.88 11.37
C GLY A 101 -11.50 5.80 10.50
N ARG A 102 -12.10 5.56 9.33
CA ARG A 102 -11.68 4.55 8.37
C ARG A 102 -11.23 5.23 7.09
N ALA A 103 -9.95 5.21 6.78
CA ALA A 103 -9.51 5.75 5.50
C ALA A 103 -9.49 4.67 4.42
N PHE A 104 -9.49 5.12 3.17
CA PHE A 104 -9.31 4.26 2.01
C PHE A 104 -7.92 4.48 1.42
N ILE A 105 -7.30 3.40 0.96
CA ILE A 105 -6.13 3.49 0.09
C ILE A 105 -6.56 2.99 -1.29
N LEU A 106 -6.55 3.90 -2.25
CA LEU A 106 -6.79 3.57 -3.65
C LEU A 106 -5.47 3.18 -4.31
N PHE A 107 -5.39 1.93 -4.73
CA PHE A 107 -4.36 1.43 -5.61
C PHE A 107 -4.80 1.50 -7.07
N ASN A 108 -3.89 1.95 -7.93
CA ASN A 108 -4.11 2.03 -9.36
C ASN A 108 -2.85 1.59 -10.12
N LEU A 109 -3.04 0.74 -11.13
CA LEU A 109 -2.00 0.41 -12.09
C LEU A 109 -2.11 1.35 -13.29
N VAL A 110 -1.13 2.23 -13.43
CA VAL A 110 -1.07 3.21 -14.52
C VAL A 110 -1.15 2.52 -15.88
N ALA A 111 -1.95 3.09 -16.80
CA ALA A 111 -2.25 2.55 -18.12
C ALA A 111 -3.01 1.22 -18.13
N SER A 112 -3.76 0.93 -17.06
CA SER A 112 -4.71 -0.18 -16.99
C SER A 112 -6.06 0.27 -16.41
N ASN A 113 -7.07 -0.60 -16.47
CA ASN A 113 -8.34 -0.40 -15.76
C ASN A 113 -8.34 -1.07 -14.37
N TRP A 114 -7.20 -1.58 -13.92
CA TRP A 114 -7.11 -2.25 -12.63
C TRP A 114 -7.03 -1.22 -11.52
N THR A 115 -7.98 -1.31 -10.59
CA THR A 115 -8.03 -0.49 -9.38
C THR A 115 -8.41 -1.38 -8.21
N TYR A 116 -7.78 -1.14 -7.07
CA TYR A 116 -8.11 -1.83 -5.83
C TYR A 116 -8.27 -0.82 -4.69
N VAL A 117 -9.30 -0.97 -3.88
CA VAL A 117 -9.58 -0.08 -2.75
C VAL A 117 -9.45 -0.90 -1.48
N ALA A 118 -8.42 -0.61 -0.70
CA ALA A 118 -8.22 -1.19 0.61
C ALA A 118 -8.73 -0.25 1.70
N GLN A 119 -9.19 -0.81 2.81
CA GLN A 119 -9.58 -0.07 4.01
C GLN A 119 -8.44 -0.11 5.03
N VAL A 120 -8.21 1.02 5.70
CA VAL A 120 -7.31 1.11 6.85
C VAL A 120 -8.03 1.79 8.02
N ASP A 121 -8.04 1.11 9.17
CA ASP A 121 -8.65 1.61 10.41
C ASP A 121 -7.73 2.62 11.14
N ASN A 122 -8.25 3.19 12.22
CA ASN A 122 -7.53 4.07 13.16
C ASN A 122 -7.00 5.36 12.53
N GLN A 123 -7.73 5.97 11.59
CA GLN A 123 -7.40 7.29 11.06
C GLN A 123 -7.20 8.33 12.18
N LEU A 124 -7.96 8.23 13.28
CA LEU A 124 -7.94 9.12 14.45
C LEU A 124 -6.57 9.22 15.13
N GLU A 125 -5.89 8.09 15.35
CA GLU A 125 -4.56 8.06 16.01
C GLU A 125 -3.52 8.90 15.26
N PHE A 126 -3.75 9.11 13.96
CA PHE A 126 -2.85 9.82 13.08
C PHE A 126 -3.38 11.20 12.65
N TRP A 127 -4.61 11.58 13.03
CA TRP A 127 -5.20 12.90 12.71
C TRP A 127 -4.77 13.98 13.70
N GLU A 128 -4.58 13.64 14.98
CA GLU A 128 -4.26 14.60 16.05
C GLU A 128 -2.77 15.00 16.10
N HIS A 129 -1.92 14.39 15.27
CA HIS A 129 -0.47 14.68 15.20
C HIS A 129 -0.08 15.76 14.17
N LYS A 130 -0.93 16.78 13.96
CA LYS A 130 -0.57 17.98 13.18
C LYS A 130 0.53 18.82 13.83
#